data_AF-A0A315V5X6-F1
#
_entry.id   AF-A0A315V5X6-F1
#
_cell.length_a   1.000
_cell.length_b   1.000
_cell.length_c   1.000
_cell.angle_alpha   90.00
_cell.angle_beta   90.00
_cell.angle_gamma   90.00
#
_symmetry.space_group_name_H-M   'P 1'
#
loop_
_entity.id
_entity.type
_entity.pdbx_description
1 polymer ?
#
loop_
_entity_poly.entity_id
_entity_poly.type
_entity_poly.pdbx_seq_one_letter_code
_entity_poly.pdbx_strand_id
1 'polypeptide(L)'
;MEICLKYRCTLLSHFISYFEEPQIQAYSHNPPMHMFIQGFGHVTVMTMQCKIVRISVNIKSKHEPLVLRALGQSELSSAMSVVCADRKKSFLFSALYAACILGGRHVMKQREKFELRKPLVLWSLTLAVFSIFGAIRTGSYMMFILMSKGLKQSVCDQSFYNGPVSKFWAYAFVLSKAPELGDTLFIVLRKQKLIFLHWYHHITVLLYSWYSYKDMVAGGGWFMTMNYLVHAVMYSYYALRAAGFKVSRKFAMFITLTQITQMLMGCMVNYLVYSWMQQGQECPSHMQNIVWSSLMYLSYFVLFVQFFFEAYIGKSNLSAKTDVKKSE
;
A
#
# COMPACT_ATOMS: atom_id res chain seq x y z
N MET A 1 -0.26 -1.48 26.23
CA MET A 1 -0.53 -1.43 24.78
C MET A 1 0.77 -0.93 24.14
N GLU A 2 1.79 -1.78 24.16
CA GLU A 2 3.13 -1.47 23.62
C GLU A 2 3.20 -2.08 22.23
N ILE A 3 3.38 -1.28 21.19
CA ILE A 3 4.69 -0.78 20.72
C ILE A 3 5.63 -1.97 20.53
N CYS A 4 5.45 -2.60 19.37
CA CYS A 4 6.37 -3.58 18.84
C CYS A 4 7.66 -2.84 18.46
N LEU A 5 8.68 -2.92 19.31
CA LEU A 5 10.07 -2.70 18.95
C LEU A 5 10.94 -3.27 20.07
N LYS A 6 11.58 -4.40 19.78
CA LYS A 6 13.04 -4.54 19.66
C LYS A 6 13.45 -5.96 20.04
N TYR A 7 14.04 -6.64 19.06
CA TYR A 7 14.78 -7.88 19.25
C TYR A 7 16.02 -7.60 20.13
N ARG A 8 16.13 -8.28 21.28
CA ARG A 8 17.39 -8.76 21.85
C ARG A 8 17.10 -9.77 22.97
N CYS A 9 17.61 -10.98 22.79
CA CYS A 9 17.65 -12.02 23.82
C CYS A 9 18.71 -11.69 24.90
N THR A 10 18.50 -12.27 26.10
CA THR A 10 19.46 -12.52 27.22
C THR A 10 19.67 -11.34 28.18
N LEU A 11 19.54 -11.41 29.52
CA LEU A 11 18.92 -12.32 30.51
C LEU A 11 18.84 -11.57 31.86
N LEU A 12 17.87 -11.93 32.70
CA LEU A 12 17.49 -11.40 34.03
C LEU A 12 18.61 -11.39 35.11
N SER A 13 18.55 -10.41 36.03
CA SER A 13 18.43 -10.67 37.49
C SER A 13 17.82 -9.47 38.24
N HIS A 14 17.26 -9.73 39.42
CA HIS A 14 16.13 -9.08 40.11
C HIS A 14 16.34 -7.71 40.80
N PHE A 15 15.33 -6.83 40.67
CA PHE A 15 14.53 -6.14 41.72
C PHE A 15 15.13 -5.87 43.14
N ILE A 16 15.26 -4.59 43.56
CA ILE A 16 14.50 -3.90 44.66
C ILE A 16 15.13 -2.53 45.07
N SER A 17 14.25 -1.52 45.24
CA SER A 17 14.30 -0.24 45.99
C SER A 17 15.28 0.88 45.59
N TYR A 18 14.84 2.08 45.20
CA TYR A 18 14.23 3.21 45.96
C TYR A 18 15.13 3.85 47.04
N PHE A 19 15.30 5.18 46.89
CA PHE A 19 15.81 6.20 47.81
C PHE A 19 17.33 6.47 47.93
N GLU A 20 17.64 7.76 47.78
CA GLU A 20 18.74 8.64 48.27
C GLU A 20 20.12 8.08 48.67
N GLU A 21 21.17 8.83 48.31
CA GLU A 21 22.57 8.75 48.81
C GLU A 21 22.66 8.60 50.35
N PRO A 22 23.71 7.97 50.95
CA PRO A 22 25.13 8.26 50.66
C PRO A 22 26.13 7.07 50.74
N GLN A 23 27.39 7.37 50.38
CA GLN A 23 28.70 6.74 50.66
C GLN A 23 28.73 5.42 51.47
N ILE A 24 29.45 4.40 50.97
CA ILE A 24 30.45 3.58 51.69
C ILE A 24 31.16 2.61 50.71
N GLN A 25 32.45 2.49 50.91
CA GLN A 25 33.49 1.80 50.14
C GLN A 25 33.62 0.32 50.57
N ALA A 26 33.91 -0.64 49.66
CA ALA A 26 34.84 -1.79 49.87
C ALA A 26 34.75 -2.91 48.80
N TYR A 27 35.79 -2.98 47.96
CA TYR A 27 36.67 -4.11 47.56
C TYR A 27 36.26 -5.60 47.39
N SER A 28 36.94 -6.19 46.38
CA SER A 28 37.41 -7.60 46.20
C SER A 28 36.40 -8.66 45.76
N HIS A 29 36.69 -9.65 44.89
CA HIS A 29 37.94 -10.23 44.39
C HIS A 29 37.68 -10.91 43.01
N ASN A 30 38.77 -11.12 42.25
CA ASN A 30 38.87 -11.66 40.89
C ASN A 30 38.97 -13.24 40.88
N PRO A 31 39.38 -13.94 39.79
CA PRO A 31 38.67 -14.88 38.88
C PRO A 31 39.13 -16.37 39.09
N PRO A 32 39.30 -17.36 38.12
CA PRO A 32 39.07 -17.43 36.65
C PRO A 32 38.58 -18.79 36.03
N MET A 33 38.53 -18.81 34.69
CA MET A 33 39.00 -19.88 33.76
C MET A 33 38.06 -20.92 33.10
N HIS A 34 38.32 -21.06 31.78
CA HIS A 34 38.35 -22.25 30.91
C HIS A 34 37.39 -22.35 29.71
N MET A 35 38.07 -22.38 28.55
CA MET A 35 37.70 -22.74 27.19
C MET A 35 37.75 -24.27 27.02
N PHE A 36 36.77 -24.91 26.36
CA PHE A 36 36.95 -26.19 25.65
C PHE A 36 35.87 -26.37 24.57
N ILE A 37 36.31 -26.77 23.37
CA ILE A 37 35.50 -27.16 22.20
C ILE A 37 35.77 -28.65 21.94
N GLN A 38 34.71 -29.45 21.87
CA GLN A 38 34.59 -30.81 21.27
C GLN A 38 33.11 -31.21 21.49
N GLY A 39 32.31 -31.80 20.60
CA GLY A 39 32.39 -32.38 19.28
C GLY A 39 31.07 -33.16 19.07
N PHE A 40 30.73 -33.50 17.82
CA PHE A 40 29.68 -34.44 17.38
C PHE A 40 28.19 -33.98 17.32
N GLY A 41 27.75 -33.78 16.07
CA GLY A 41 26.66 -34.53 15.46
C GLY A 41 25.25 -34.37 16.03
N HIS A 42 24.45 -33.48 15.45
CA HIS A 42 23.02 -33.73 15.19
C HIS A 42 22.46 -32.62 14.27
N VAL A 43 21.95 -33.00 13.10
CA VAL A 43 21.09 -32.13 12.30
C VAL A 43 19.83 -31.87 13.14
N THR A 44 19.73 -30.68 13.73
CA THR A 44 18.53 -30.25 14.45
C THR A 44 17.82 -29.21 13.60
N VAL A 45 16.71 -29.63 12.99
CA VAL A 45 15.72 -28.73 12.40
C VAL A 45 15.17 -27.87 13.54
N MET A 46 15.55 -26.59 13.60
CA MET A 46 15.06 -25.66 14.60
C MET A 46 13.63 -25.22 14.24
N THR A 47 12.64 -25.97 14.71
CA THR A 47 11.25 -25.51 14.79
C THR A 47 11.16 -24.49 15.94
N MET A 48 11.10 -23.19 15.61
CA MET A 48 10.75 -22.16 16.60
C MET A 48 9.29 -22.34 17.02
N GLN A 49 9.05 -22.89 18.21
CA GLN A 49 7.78 -22.72 18.90
C GLN A 49 7.73 -21.33 19.55
N CYS A 50 6.78 -20.51 19.13
CA CYS A 50 6.49 -19.21 19.73
C CYS A 50 5.48 -19.42 20.89
N LYS A 51 5.90 -19.24 22.14
CA LYS A 51 4.99 -19.22 23.31
C LYS A 51 4.45 -17.80 23.49
N ILE A 52 3.12 -17.65 23.41
CA ILE A 52 2.39 -16.40 23.69
C ILE A 52 2.28 -16.24 25.20
N VAL A 53 2.86 -15.18 25.77
CA VAL A 53 2.58 -14.75 27.16
C VAL A 53 1.68 -13.51 27.10
N ARG A 54 0.51 -13.58 27.76
CA ARG A 54 -0.45 -12.46 27.86
C ARG A 54 0.01 -11.48 28.94
N ILE A 55 0.05 -10.19 28.61
CA ILE A 55 0.07 -9.10 29.61
C ILE A 55 -0.99 -8.07 29.22
N SER A 56 -1.90 -7.78 30.16
CA SER A 56 -2.96 -6.76 30.02
C SER A 56 -2.44 -5.39 30.46
N VAL A 57 -2.74 -4.34 29.70
CA VAL A 57 -2.45 -2.95 30.11
C VAL A 57 -3.67 -2.07 29.86
N ASN A 58 -4.10 -1.40 30.92
CA ASN A 58 -5.22 -0.46 30.97
C ASN A 58 -4.71 0.96 30.67
N ILE A 59 -5.31 1.68 29.71
CA ILE A 59 -4.92 3.06 29.39
C ILE A 59 -6.15 3.97 29.49
N LYS A 60 -6.07 4.95 30.40
CA LYS A 60 -7.01 6.05 30.54
C LYS A 60 -6.29 7.33 30.11
N SER A 61 -6.64 7.92 28.97
CA SER A 61 -6.15 9.26 28.59
C SER A 61 -7.24 10.06 27.88
N LYS A 62 -7.49 11.26 28.42
CA LYS A 62 -8.45 12.27 27.96
C LYS A 62 -7.86 12.97 26.72
N HIS A 63 -8.67 13.08 25.65
CA HIS A 63 -8.42 13.68 24.33
C HIS A 63 -8.12 12.69 23.20
N GLU A 64 -9.17 11.94 22.80
CA GLU A 64 -9.27 11.31 21.48
C GLU A 64 -9.86 12.28 20.46
N PRO A 65 -9.30 12.41 19.24
CA PRO A 65 -10.03 12.99 18.12
C PRO A 65 -11.18 12.05 17.70
N LEU A 66 -12.37 12.61 17.49
CA LEU A 66 -13.66 11.94 17.23
C LEU A 66 -13.64 10.81 16.16
N VAL A 67 -12.65 10.81 15.26
CA VAL A 67 -12.51 9.83 14.17
C VAL A 67 -12.11 8.44 14.68
N LEU A 68 -11.40 8.35 15.82
CA LEU A 68 -10.98 7.07 16.40
C LEU A 68 -12.11 6.31 17.12
N ARG A 69 -13.16 7.02 17.58
CA ARG A 69 -14.34 6.37 18.20
C ARG A 69 -15.29 5.72 17.21
N ALA A 70 -15.28 6.14 15.95
CA ALA A 70 -16.20 5.63 14.94
C ALA A 70 -15.76 4.28 14.34
N LEU A 71 -14.49 3.89 14.51
CA LEU A 71 -13.95 2.62 14.03
C LEU A 71 -13.76 1.69 15.24
N GLY A 72 -14.73 0.79 15.44
CA GLY A 72 -14.71 -0.18 16.53
C GLY A 72 -13.36 -0.91 16.65
N GLN A 73 -12.84 -0.99 17.87
CA GLN A 73 -11.53 -1.54 18.20
C GLN A 73 -11.35 -3.02 17.75
N SER A 74 -12.44 -3.74 17.51
CA SER A 74 -12.49 -5.09 16.92
C SER A 74 -12.17 -5.11 15.42
N GLU A 75 -12.68 -4.16 14.64
CA GLU A 75 -12.42 -4.03 13.20
C GLU A 75 -10.97 -3.64 12.95
N LEU A 76 -10.42 -2.76 13.80
CA LEU A 76 -9.02 -2.34 13.71
C LEU A 76 -8.06 -3.50 14.04
N SER A 77 -8.41 -4.38 14.99
CA SER A 77 -7.63 -5.57 15.34
C SER A 77 -7.69 -6.64 14.25
N SER A 78 -8.87 -6.88 13.66
CA SER A 78 -9.04 -7.80 12.52
C SER A 78 -8.28 -7.31 11.31
N ALA A 79 -8.38 -6.01 11.00
CA ALA A 79 -7.55 -5.35 10.02
C ALA A 79 -6.06 -5.60 10.35
N MET A 80 -5.57 -5.24 11.54
CA MET A 80 -4.14 -5.32 11.89
C MET A 80 -3.59 -6.75 11.80
N SER A 81 -4.42 -7.75 12.09
CA SER A 81 -4.09 -9.17 11.93
C SER A 81 -4.03 -9.63 10.46
N VAL A 82 -4.77 -8.95 9.57
CA VAL A 82 -4.68 -9.15 8.12
C VAL A 82 -3.32 -8.66 7.64
N VAL A 83 -2.78 -7.53 8.14
CA VAL A 83 -1.52 -6.91 7.66
C VAL A 83 -0.23 -7.48 8.28
N CYS A 84 -0.29 -8.01 9.50
CA CYS A 84 0.82 -8.83 10.03
C CYS A 84 0.94 -10.20 9.34
N ALA A 85 0.14 -10.47 8.30
CA ALA A 85 0.03 -11.79 7.71
C ALA A 85 1.20 -12.20 6.81
N ASP A 86 1.58 -13.45 6.99
CA ASP A 86 2.49 -14.26 6.18
C ASP A 86 2.32 -14.00 4.67
N ARG A 87 3.44 -13.95 3.94
CA ARG A 87 3.53 -13.79 2.46
C ARG A 87 2.52 -14.66 1.70
N LYS A 88 2.18 -15.82 2.29
CA LYS A 88 1.18 -16.77 1.82
C LYS A 88 -0.22 -16.18 1.64
N LYS A 89 -0.65 -15.21 2.46
CA LYS A 89 -2.00 -14.63 2.35
C LYS A 89 -2.15 -13.69 1.14
N SER A 90 -1.14 -12.89 0.79
CA SER A 90 -1.20 -12.04 -0.41
C SER A 90 -1.23 -12.87 -1.69
N PHE A 91 -0.45 -13.96 -1.75
CA PHE A 91 -0.56 -14.93 -2.84
C PHE A 91 -1.92 -15.63 -2.86
N LEU A 92 -2.48 -15.97 -1.70
CA LEU A 92 -3.83 -16.53 -1.59
C LEU A 92 -4.90 -15.55 -2.10
N PHE A 93 -4.84 -14.27 -1.74
CA PHE A 93 -5.77 -13.25 -2.25
C PHE A 93 -5.66 -13.09 -3.76
N SER A 94 -4.46 -13.06 -4.33
CA SER A 94 -4.27 -12.99 -5.78
C SER A 94 -4.75 -14.26 -6.50
N ALA A 95 -4.54 -15.44 -5.92
CA ALA A 95 -5.04 -16.70 -6.45
C ALA A 95 -6.59 -16.77 -6.39
N LEU A 96 -7.17 -16.37 -5.26
CA LEU A 96 -8.63 -16.23 -5.09
C LEU A 96 -9.19 -15.24 -6.10
N TYR A 97 -8.54 -14.10 -6.30
CA TYR A 97 -8.97 -13.10 -7.28
C TYR A 97 -8.96 -13.65 -8.71
N ALA A 98 -7.89 -14.35 -9.12
CA ALA A 98 -7.83 -15.00 -10.42
C ALA A 98 -8.94 -16.06 -10.58
N ALA A 99 -9.16 -16.87 -9.54
CA ALA A 99 -10.24 -17.85 -9.50
C ALA A 99 -11.63 -17.19 -9.60
N CYS A 100 -11.85 -16.07 -8.90
CA CYS A 100 -13.08 -15.28 -8.97
C CYS A 100 -13.31 -14.68 -10.35
N ILE A 101 -12.26 -14.22 -11.05
CA ILE A 101 -12.40 -13.73 -12.44
C ILE A 101 -12.82 -14.88 -13.37
N LEU A 102 -12.12 -16.01 -13.31
CA LEU A 102 -12.38 -17.14 -14.21
C LEU A 102 -13.75 -17.77 -13.92
N GLY A 103 -14.04 -18.03 -12.64
CA GLY A 103 -15.32 -18.57 -12.18
C GLY A 103 -16.47 -17.61 -12.44
N GLY A 104 -16.30 -16.32 -12.12
CA GLY A 104 -17.30 -15.28 -12.40
C GLY A 104 -17.62 -15.17 -13.89
N ARG A 105 -16.60 -15.20 -14.77
CA ARG A 105 -16.83 -15.23 -16.22
C ARG A 105 -17.55 -16.49 -16.68
N HIS A 106 -17.24 -17.65 -16.11
CA HIS A 106 -17.91 -18.91 -16.46
C HIS A 106 -19.38 -18.90 -16.06
N VAL A 107 -19.69 -18.54 -14.81
CA VAL A 107 -21.07 -18.47 -14.29
C VAL A 107 -21.90 -17.43 -15.04
N MET A 108 -21.33 -16.26 -15.33
CA MET A 108 -22.04 -15.20 -16.04
C MET A 108 -22.28 -15.51 -17.52
N LYS A 109 -21.65 -16.52 -18.14
CA LYS A 109 -21.97 -16.91 -19.52
C LYS A 109 -23.45 -17.29 -19.69
N GLN A 110 -24.01 -17.97 -18.69
CA GLN A 110 -25.38 -18.49 -18.73
C GLN A 110 -26.43 -17.59 -18.07
N ARG A 111 -26.02 -16.48 -17.42
CA ARG A 111 -26.94 -15.56 -16.72
C ARG A 111 -27.07 -14.23 -17.45
N GLU A 112 -28.17 -13.51 -17.25
CA GLU A 112 -28.31 -12.15 -17.77
C GLU A 112 -27.43 -11.14 -17.00
N LYS A 113 -27.24 -9.94 -17.56
CA LYS A 113 -26.47 -8.87 -16.91
C LYS A 113 -27.20 -8.39 -15.64
N PHE A 114 -26.47 -8.16 -14.56
CA PHE A 114 -27.05 -7.56 -13.36
C PHE A 114 -27.04 -6.03 -13.43
N GLU A 115 -28.17 -5.39 -13.11
CA GLU A 115 -28.29 -3.94 -13.02
C GLU A 115 -27.81 -3.43 -11.64
N LEU A 116 -26.50 -3.52 -11.39
CA LEU A 116 -25.84 -3.15 -10.13
C LEU A 116 -25.49 -1.66 -10.02
N ARG A 117 -26.29 -0.78 -10.64
CA ARG A 117 -25.95 0.64 -10.75
C ARG A 117 -25.90 1.35 -9.39
N LYS A 118 -26.89 1.15 -8.51
CA LYS A 118 -26.92 1.77 -7.17
C LYS A 118 -25.77 1.27 -6.28
N PRO A 119 -25.51 -0.05 -6.16
CA PRO A 119 -24.33 -0.55 -5.44
C PRO A 119 -23.01 0.00 -5.99
N LEU A 120 -22.87 0.10 -7.32
CA LEU A 120 -21.66 0.64 -7.96
C LEU A 120 -21.45 2.13 -7.61
N VAL A 121 -22.52 2.93 -7.59
CA VAL A 121 -22.42 4.35 -7.16
C VAL A 121 -21.91 4.43 -5.72
N LEU A 122 -22.55 3.70 -4.80
CA LEU A 122 -22.17 3.72 -3.39
C LEU A 122 -20.74 3.24 -3.17
N TRP A 123 -20.36 2.17 -3.89
CA TRP A 123 -19.03 1.60 -3.88
C TRP A 123 -17.97 2.60 -4.36
N SER A 124 -18.14 3.17 -5.57
CA SER A 124 -17.21 4.16 -6.12
C SER A 124 -17.16 5.43 -5.28
N LEU A 125 -18.28 5.87 -4.70
CA LEU A 125 -18.32 7.03 -3.81
C LEU A 125 -17.53 6.76 -2.52
N THR A 126 -17.65 5.56 -1.93
CA THR A 126 -16.91 5.18 -0.73
C THR A 126 -15.41 5.19 -1.00
N LEU A 127 -14.96 4.62 -2.12
CA LEU A 127 -13.55 4.64 -2.53
C LEU A 127 -13.05 6.06 -2.86
N ALA A 128 -13.90 6.91 -3.45
CA ALA A 128 -13.58 8.31 -3.71
C ALA A 128 -13.34 9.08 -2.40
N VAL A 129 -14.29 9.00 -1.45
CA VAL A 129 -14.19 9.67 -0.15
C VAL A 129 -12.96 9.19 0.61
N PHE A 130 -12.75 7.87 0.68
CA PHE A 130 -11.56 7.29 1.28
C PHE A 130 -10.26 7.84 0.67
N SER A 131 -10.20 7.90 -0.66
CA SER A 131 -9.02 8.37 -1.37
C SER A 131 -8.78 9.87 -1.21
N ILE A 132 -9.84 10.69 -1.14
CA ILE A 132 -9.76 12.14 -0.88
C ILE A 132 -9.18 12.39 0.51
N PHE A 133 -9.72 11.74 1.54
CA PHE A 133 -9.20 11.89 2.90
C PHE A 133 -7.75 11.39 3.00
N GLY A 134 -7.43 10.26 2.36
CA GLY A 134 -6.05 9.77 2.26
C GLY A 134 -5.13 10.79 1.62
N ALA A 135 -5.50 11.33 0.46
CA ALA A 135 -4.70 12.32 -0.28
C ALA A 135 -4.45 13.60 0.53
N ILE A 136 -5.47 14.11 1.24
CA ILE A 136 -5.32 15.32 2.07
C ILE A 136 -4.37 15.05 3.23
N ARG A 137 -4.51 13.91 3.92
CA ARG A 137 -3.74 13.59 5.13
C ARG A 137 -2.30 13.20 4.82
N THR A 138 -2.07 12.38 3.79
CA THR A 138 -0.70 12.03 3.38
C THR A 138 -0.05 13.17 2.60
N GLY A 139 -0.81 13.90 1.77
CA GLY A 139 -0.34 15.04 1.00
C GLY A 139 0.13 16.20 1.85
N SER A 140 -0.61 16.57 2.90
CA SER A 140 -0.18 17.62 3.84
C SER A 140 1.12 17.24 4.56
N TYR A 141 1.27 15.98 4.97
CA TYR A 141 2.51 15.48 5.57
C TYR A 141 3.69 15.51 4.59
N MET A 142 3.48 15.01 3.36
CA MET A 142 4.53 14.99 2.33
C MET A 142 4.95 16.40 1.92
N MET A 143 4.01 17.33 1.77
CA MET A 143 4.28 18.73 1.46
C MET A 143 5.06 19.40 2.59
N PHE A 144 4.71 19.14 3.85
CA PHE A 144 5.43 19.65 5.00
C PHE A 144 6.90 19.19 5.02
N ILE A 145 7.16 17.90 4.80
CA ILE A 145 8.54 17.38 4.77
C ILE A 145 9.31 17.92 3.57
N LEU A 146 8.66 18.00 2.40
CA LEU A 146 9.28 18.55 1.21
C LEU A 146 9.73 20.00 1.40
N MET A 147 8.89 20.84 2.02
CA MET A 147 9.19 22.24 2.26
C MET A 147 10.19 22.47 3.40
N SER A 148 10.16 21.63 4.44
CA SER A 148 11.01 21.81 5.64
C SER A 148 12.37 21.13 5.53
N LYS A 149 12.44 19.93 4.92
CA LYS A 149 13.65 19.08 4.89
C LYS A 149 14.16 18.80 3.47
N GLY A 150 13.46 19.29 2.44
CA GLY A 150 13.85 19.15 1.04
C GLY A 150 13.47 17.82 0.40
N LEU A 151 13.73 17.72 -0.91
CA LEU A 151 13.29 16.59 -1.74
C LEU A 151 13.93 15.27 -1.32
N LYS A 152 15.25 15.25 -1.06
CA LYS A 152 15.97 14.05 -0.64
C LYS A 152 15.39 13.43 0.61
N GLN A 153 15.21 14.24 1.66
CA GLN A 153 14.64 13.75 2.90
C GLN A 153 13.20 13.28 2.66
N SER A 154 12.38 14.01 1.89
CA SER A 154 10.99 13.59 1.62
C SER A 154 10.89 12.21 0.95
N VAL A 155 11.87 11.84 0.13
CA VAL A 155 11.86 10.54 -0.56
C VAL A 155 12.43 9.43 0.31
N CYS A 156 13.52 9.69 1.03
CA CYS A 156 14.18 8.68 1.88
C CYS A 156 13.59 8.56 3.29
N ASP A 157 12.61 9.40 3.64
CA ASP A 157 12.00 9.43 4.98
C ASP A 157 11.15 8.19 5.28
N GLN A 158 11.63 7.35 6.21
CA GLN A 158 10.83 6.27 6.79
C GLN A 158 9.89 6.74 7.89
N SER A 159 10.00 7.99 8.37
CA SER A 159 9.11 8.49 9.42
C SER A 159 7.65 8.56 8.96
N PHE A 160 7.39 8.59 7.65
CA PHE A 160 6.07 8.34 7.05
C PHE A 160 5.38 7.07 7.60
N TYR A 161 6.12 5.98 7.84
CA TYR A 161 5.55 4.73 8.38
C TYR A 161 5.42 4.71 9.91
N ASN A 162 6.07 5.66 10.60
CA ASN A 162 6.14 5.70 12.06
C ASN A 162 5.28 6.81 12.67
N GLY A 163 4.96 7.86 11.91
CA GLY A 163 4.11 8.96 12.36
C GLY A 163 2.69 8.47 12.71
N PRO A 164 2.07 8.97 13.79
CA PRO A 164 0.80 8.43 14.29
C PRO A 164 -0.34 8.54 13.26
N VAL A 165 -0.37 9.62 12.49
CA VAL A 165 -1.37 9.85 11.43
C VAL A 165 -0.96 9.16 10.13
N SER A 166 0.28 9.34 9.68
CA SER A 166 0.77 8.82 8.40
C SER A 166 0.82 7.29 8.39
N LYS A 167 1.17 6.65 9.51
CA LYS A 167 1.14 5.19 9.68
C LYS A 167 -0.24 4.61 9.46
N PHE A 168 -1.28 5.23 10.03
CA PHE A 168 -2.66 4.78 9.84
C PHE A 168 -3.08 4.85 8.37
N TRP A 169 -2.73 5.93 7.67
CA TRP A 169 -3.08 6.08 6.25
C TRP A 169 -2.25 5.18 5.34
N ALA A 170 -0.96 4.98 5.63
CA ALA A 170 -0.11 4.02 4.92
C ALA A 170 -0.65 2.59 5.06
N TYR A 171 -1.13 2.27 6.27
CA TYR A 171 -1.76 1.01 6.58
C TYR A 171 -3.10 0.83 5.84
N ALA A 172 -3.96 1.84 5.91
CA ALA A 172 -5.25 1.83 5.24
C ALA A 172 -5.09 1.73 3.71
N PHE A 173 -4.03 2.32 3.14
CA PHE A 173 -3.70 2.22 1.72
C PHE A 173 -3.45 0.78 1.27
N VAL A 174 -2.65 0.04 2.03
CA VAL A 174 -2.34 -1.37 1.72
C VAL A 174 -3.61 -2.21 1.80
N LEU A 175 -4.43 -1.96 2.81
CA LEU A 175 -5.71 -2.63 2.94
C LEU A 175 -6.67 -2.29 1.81
N SER A 176 -6.71 -1.04 1.32
CA SER A 176 -7.65 -0.62 0.28
C SER A 176 -7.48 -1.38 -1.03
N LYS A 177 -6.30 -1.95 -1.28
CA LYS A 177 -6.04 -2.74 -2.49
C LYS A 177 -6.88 -4.01 -2.56
N ALA A 178 -7.27 -4.59 -1.43
CA ALA A 178 -8.15 -5.75 -1.42
C ALA A 178 -9.62 -5.40 -1.78
N PRO A 179 -10.25 -4.38 -1.16
CA PRO A 179 -11.53 -3.85 -1.63
C PRO A 179 -11.50 -3.45 -3.10
N GLU A 180 -10.46 -2.75 -3.59
CA GLU A 180 -10.35 -2.32 -5.00
C GLU A 180 -10.52 -3.48 -6.01
N LEU A 181 -10.25 -4.74 -5.63
CA LEU A 181 -10.56 -5.92 -6.45
C LEU A 181 -12.07 -6.08 -6.77
N GLY A 182 -12.93 -5.53 -5.92
CA GLY A 182 -14.38 -5.45 -6.10
C GLY A 182 -14.77 -4.74 -7.40
N ASP A 183 -13.94 -3.82 -7.92
CA ASP A 183 -14.18 -3.15 -9.20
C ASP A 183 -14.27 -4.18 -10.35
N THR A 184 -13.39 -5.18 -10.32
CA THR A 184 -13.41 -6.27 -11.31
C THR A 184 -14.63 -7.16 -11.14
N LEU A 185 -15.08 -7.40 -9.90
CA LEU A 185 -16.31 -8.15 -9.65
C LEU A 185 -17.52 -7.44 -10.28
N PHE A 186 -17.65 -6.12 -10.10
CA PHE A 186 -18.71 -5.33 -10.74
C PHE A 186 -18.63 -5.38 -12.27
N ILE A 187 -17.42 -5.34 -12.86
CA ILE A 187 -17.22 -5.46 -14.32
C ILE A 187 -17.72 -6.82 -14.82
N VAL A 188 -17.33 -7.92 -14.13
CA VAL A 188 -17.72 -9.29 -14.51
C VAL A 188 -19.23 -9.50 -14.37
N LEU A 189 -19.83 -9.07 -13.25
CA LEU A 189 -21.28 -9.20 -12.99
C LEU A 189 -22.13 -8.36 -13.95
N ARG A 190 -21.59 -7.26 -14.47
CA ARG A 190 -22.26 -6.43 -15.49
C ARG A 190 -21.96 -6.87 -16.92
N LYS A 191 -21.22 -7.96 -17.13
CA LYS A 191 -20.77 -8.45 -18.44
C LYS A 191 -19.97 -7.42 -19.25
N GLN A 192 -19.24 -6.53 -18.57
CA GLN A 192 -18.38 -5.57 -19.25
C GLN A 192 -17.04 -6.20 -19.65
N LYS A 193 -16.42 -5.67 -20.72
CA LYS A 193 -15.12 -6.16 -21.20
C LYS A 193 -14.04 -5.83 -20.18
N LEU A 194 -13.53 -6.86 -19.50
CA LEU A 194 -12.36 -6.75 -18.63
C LEU A 194 -11.10 -6.58 -19.51
N ILE A 195 -10.47 -5.40 -19.44
CA ILE A 195 -9.25 -5.09 -20.17
C ILE A 195 -8.02 -5.66 -19.45
N PHE A 196 -6.98 -6.03 -20.21
CA PHE A 196 -5.74 -6.59 -19.65
C PHE A 196 -5.11 -5.69 -18.59
N LEU A 197 -4.99 -4.39 -18.91
CA LEU A 197 -4.45 -3.35 -18.03
C LEU A 197 -5.08 -3.39 -16.62
N HIS A 198 -6.39 -3.59 -16.53
CA HIS A 198 -7.11 -3.50 -15.26
C HIS A 198 -6.76 -4.66 -14.31
N TRP A 199 -6.95 -5.90 -14.76
CA TRP A 199 -6.71 -7.05 -13.89
C TRP A 199 -5.23 -7.27 -13.60
N TYR A 200 -4.36 -6.98 -14.58
CA TYR A 200 -2.90 -6.99 -14.38
C TYR A 200 -2.51 -6.02 -13.27
N HIS A 201 -2.88 -4.74 -13.42
CA HIS A 201 -2.62 -3.70 -12.44
C HIS A 201 -3.11 -4.07 -11.04
N HIS A 202 -4.36 -4.49 -10.89
CA HIS A 202 -4.93 -4.80 -9.57
C HIS A 202 -4.20 -5.94 -8.84
N ILE A 203 -3.73 -6.98 -9.55
CA ILE A 203 -2.94 -8.07 -8.94
C ILE A 203 -1.57 -7.55 -8.51
N THR A 204 -0.87 -6.87 -9.42
CA THR A 204 0.52 -6.46 -9.17
C THR A 204 0.61 -5.37 -8.10
N VAL A 205 -0.31 -4.39 -8.05
CA VAL A 205 -0.32 -3.38 -6.96
C VAL A 205 -0.71 -3.99 -5.61
N LEU A 206 -1.59 -4.99 -5.57
CA LEU A 206 -1.93 -5.68 -4.32
C LEU A 206 -0.71 -6.41 -3.75
N LEU A 207 0.00 -7.17 -4.58
CA LEU A 207 1.21 -7.88 -4.15
C LEU A 207 2.32 -6.91 -3.75
N TYR A 208 2.55 -5.87 -4.56
CA TYR A 208 3.63 -4.91 -4.34
C TYR A 208 3.38 -4.01 -3.12
N SER A 209 2.15 -3.52 -2.90
CA SER A 209 1.82 -2.69 -1.74
C SER A 209 2.05 -3.44 -0.42
N TRP A 210 1.72 -4.73 -0.38
CA TRP A 210 1.97 -5.58 0.78
C TRP A 210 3.45 -5.77 1.06
N TYR A 211 4.20 -6.08 0.00
CA TYR A 211 5.64 -6.29 0.06
C TYR A 211 6.38 -5.02 0.53
N SER A 212 6.12 -3.90 -0.15
CA SER A 212 6.77 -2.61 0.12
C SER A 212 6.44 -2.02 1.50
N TYR A 213 5.22 -2.23 2.00
CA TYR A 213 4.83 -1.77 3.34
C TYR A 213 5.57 -2.49 4.46
N LYS A 214 5.75 -3.82 4.31
CA LYS A 214 6.48 -4.63 5.29
C LYS A 214 7.96 -4.22 5.39
N ASP A 215 8.57 -3.96 4.25
CA ASP A 215 9.98 -3.58 4.16
C ASP A 215 10.21 -2.07 4.41
N MET A 216 9.14 -1.30 4.67
CA MET A 216 9.16 0.15 4.94
C MET A 216 10.05 0.92 3.96
N VAL A 217 9.92 0.60 2.68
CA VAL A 217 10.86 1.03 1.65
C VAL A 217 10.81 2.54 1.43
N ALA A 218 11.98 3.14 1.20
CA ALA A 218 12.10 4.54 0.77
C ALA A 218 11.26 4.81 -0.50
N GLY A 219 10.72 6.03 -0.60
CA GLY A 219 9.83 6.47 -1.68
C GLY A 219 8.36 6.09 -1.48
N GLY A 220 8.05 5.21 -0.52
CA GLY A 220 6.67 4.74 -0.26
C GLY A 220 5.66 5.85 -0.01
N GLY A 221 6.03 6.88 0.75
CA GLY A 221 5.15 8.03 1.03
C GLY A 221 4.72 8.79 -0.24
N TRP A 222 5.65 8.94 -1.20
CA TRP A 222 5.36 9.53 -2.51
C TRP A 222 4.46 8.64 -3.36
N PHE A 223 4.76 7.35 -3.46
CA PHE A 223 3.93 6.40 -4.21
C PHE A 223 2.49 6.34 -3.69
N MET A 224 2.32 6.27 -2.37
CA MET A 224 1.00 6.23 -1.73
C MET A 224 0.24 7.54 -1.94
N THR A 225 0.89 8.68 -1.72
CA THR A 225 0.25 10.00 -1.84
C THR A 225 -0.19 10.30 -3.27
N MET A 226 0.66 10.02 -4.26
CA MET A 226 0.28 10.18 -5.67
C MET A 226 -0.86 9.25 -6.07
N ASN A 227 -0.83 7.98 -5.62
CA ASN A 227 -1.91 7.04 -5.92
C ASN A 227 -3.23 7.47 -5.28
N TYR A 228 -3.22 7.92 -4.02
CA TYR A 228 -4.40 8.47 -3.36
C TYR A 228 -4.99 9.65 -4.13
N LEU A 229 -4.15 10.58 -4.60
CA LEU A 229 -4.59 11.72 -5.36
C LEU A 229 -5.25 11.31 -6.68
N VAL A 230 -4.62 10.42 -7.45
CA VAL A 230 -5.17 9.95 -8.73
C VAL A 230 -6.43 9.12 -8.53
N HIS A 231 -6.46 8.25 -7.50
CA HIS A 231 -7.65 7.46 -7.15
C HIS A 231 -8.81 8.35 -6.69
N ALA A 232 -8.53 9.43 -5.95
CA ALA A 232 -9.56 10.42 -5.58
C ALA A 232 -10.26 10.99 -6.82
N VAL A 233 -9.49 11.39 -7.85
CA VAL A 233 -10.06 11.94 -9.09
C VAL A 233 -10.77 10.84 -9.90
N MET A 234 -10.15 9.67 -10.06
CA MET A 234 -10.68 8.55 -10.84
C MET A 234 -12.00 8.01 -10.26
N TYR A 235 -12.05 7.74 -8.95
CA TYR A 235 -13.26 7.21 -8.32
C TYR A 235 -14.38 8.24 -8.24
N SER A 236 -14.05 9.52 -8.05
CA SER A 236 -15.05 10.60 -8.14
C SER A 236 -15.70 10.61 -9.53
N TYR A 237 -14.91 10.45 -10.58
CA TYR A 237 -15.44 10.30 -11.95
C TYR A 237 -16.33 9.07 -12.10
N TYR A 238 -15.93 7.91 -11.58
CA TYR A 238 -16.73 6.69 -11.67
C TYR A 238 -18.05 6.81 -10.90
N ALA A 239 -18.04 7.42 -9.71
CA ALA A 239 -19.24 7.68 -8.94
C ALA A 239 -20.22 8.59 -9.71
N LEU A 240 -19.73 9.69 -10.30
CA LEU A 240 -20.54 10.62 -11.10
C LEU A 240 -21.12 9.93 -12.34
N ARG A 241 -20.31 9.13 -13.05
CA ARG A 241 -20.75 8.37 -14.23
C ARG A 241 -21.79 7.32 -13.86
N ALA A 242 -21.60 6.60 -12.76
CA ALA A 242 -22.55 5.61 -12.27
C ALA A 242 -23.87 6.25 -11.81
N ALA A 243 -23.82 7.46 -11.24
CA ALA A 243 -25.00 8.22 -10.83
C ALA A 243 -25.82 8.74 -12.04
N GLY A 244 -25.25 8.72 -13.24
CA GLY A 244 -25.93 9.09 -14.49
C GLY A 244 -25.59 10.47 -15.03
N PHE A 245 -24.65 11.16 -14.41
CA PHE A 245 -24.18 12.42 -14.93
C PHE A 245 -23.39 12.21 -16.23
N LYS A 246 -23.74 12.99 -17.26
CA LYS A 246 -23.01 13.02 -18.53
C LYS A 246 -21.71 13.80 -18.36
N VAL A 247 -20.67 13.14 -17.88
CA VAL A 247 -19.34 13.75 -17.79
C VAL A 247 -18.66 13.79 -19.17
N SER A 248 -18.02 14.92 -19.49
CA SER A 248 -17.35 15.17 -20.77
C SER A 248 -16.17 14.22 -21.03
N ARG A 249 -15.97 13.87 -22.31
CA ARG A 249 -14.82 13.07 -22.78
C ARG A 249 -13.48 13.74 -22.44
N LYS A 250 -13.43 15.08 -22.39
CA LYS A 250 -12.22 15.84 -22.01
C LYS A 250 -11.78 15.53 -20.58
N PHE A 251 -12.74 15.33 -19.68
CA PHE A 251 -12.44 14.99 -18.29
C PHE A 251 -11.92 13.56 -18.16
N ALA A 252 -12.49 12.61 -18.91
CA ALA A 252 -11.95 11.25 -18.99
C ALA A 252 -10.50 11.24 -19.51
N MET A 253 -10.20 12.06 -20.52
CA MET A 253 -8.85 12.23 -21.05
C MET A 253 -7.90 12.81 -20.00
N PHE A 254 -8.33 13.85 -19.27
CA PHE A 254 -7.56 14.42 -18.16
C PHE A 254 -7.21 13.36 -17.11
N ILE A 255 -8.15 12.50 -16.72
CA ILE A 255 -7.88 11.41 -15.76
C ILE A 255 -6.80 10.47 -16.30
N THR A 256 -6.91 10.03 -17.56
CA THR A 256 -5.90 9.15 -18.16
C THR A 256 -4.52 9.84 -18.21
N LEU A 257 -4.46 11.14 -18.49
CA LEU A 257 -3.22 11.91 -18.45
C LEU A 257 -2.64 11.95 -17.03
N THR A 258 -3.47 12.20 -16.00
CA THR A 258 -2.99 12.18 -14.59
C THR A 258 -2.42 10.82 -14.19
N GLN A 259 -3.00 9.72 -14.68
CA GLN A 259 -2.49 8.36 -14.46
C GLN A 259 -1.14 8.13 -15.15
N ILE A 260 -0.97 8.62 -16.38
CA ILE A 260 0.32 8.54 -17.10
C ILE A 260 1.39 9.37 -16.35
N THR A 261 1.06 10.59 -15.93
CA THR A 261 1.97 11.43 -15.14
C THR A 261 2.35 10.77 -13.82
N GLN A 262 1.42 10.08 -13.14
CA GLN A 262 1.73 9.29 -11.94
C GLN A 262 2.79 8.22 -12.22
N MET A 263 2.73 7.54 -13.37
CA MET A 263 3.72 6.53 -13.70
C MET A 263 5.11 7.13 -13.94
N LEU A 264 5.19 8.25 -14.64
CA LEU A 264 6.43 8.98 -14.86
C LEU A 264 7.05 9.49 -13.55
N MET A 265 6.23 10.07 -12.68
CA MET A 265 6.66 10.51 -11.35
C MET A 265 7.13 9.32 -10.50
N GLY A 266 6.48 8.16 -10.62
CA GLY A 266 6.91 6.93 -9.95
C GLY A 266 8.27 6.43 -10.43
N CYS A 267 8.53 6.45 -11.74
CA CYS A 267 9.84 6.15 -12.31
C CYS A 267 10.91 7.13 -11.81
N MET A 268 10.59 8.43 -11.74
CA MET A 268 11.50 9.46 -11.21
C MET A 268 11.84 9.20 -9.74
N VAL A 269 10.85 8.88 -8.89
CA VAL A 269 11.09 8.55 -7.48
C VAL A 269 11.99 7.33 -7.34
N ASN A 270 11.77 6.27 -8.12
CA ASN A 270 12.66 5.09 -8.12
C ASN A 270 14.09 5.44 -8.53
N TYR A 271 14.26 6.26 -9.57
CA TYR A 271 15.59 6.74 -10.01
C TYR A 271 16.29 7.55 -8.92
N LEU A 272 15.57 8.45 -8.23
CA LEU A 272 16.12 9.25 -7.14
C LEU A 272 16.55 8.38 -5.95
N VAL A 273 15.72 7.41 -5.54
CA VAL A 273 16.07 6.44 -4.50
C VAL A 273 17.35 5.68 -4.89
N TYR A 274 17.41 5.16 -6.13
CA TYR A 274 18.60 4.47 -6.63
C TYR A 274 19.85 5.36 -6.62
N SER A 275 19.75 6.59 -7.14
CA SER A 275 20.87 7.53 -7.22
C SER A 275 21.43 7.87 -5.84
N TRP A 276 20.57 8.16 -4.85
CA TRP A 276 21.02 8.47 -3.49
C TRP A 276 21.56 7.26 -2.74
N MET A 277 21.05 6.06 -3.01
CA MET A 277 21.64 4.83 -2.48
C MET A 277 23.07 4.61 -2.99
N GLN A 278 23.32 4.83 -4.29
CA GLN A 278 24.65 4.64 -4.89
C GLN A 278 25.66 5.70 -4.41
N GLN A 279 25.20 6.90 -4.04
CA GLN A 279 26.03 7.96 -3.47
C GLN A 279 26.42 7.71 -2.00
N GLY A 280 26.11 6.53 -1.44
CA GLY A 280 26.41 6.19 -0.04
C GLY A 280 25.59 6.99 0.98
N GLN A 281 24.48 7.59 0.54
CA GLN A 281 23.61 8.38 1.42
C GLN A 281 22.58 7.45 2.09
N GLU A 282 22.22 7.72 3.34
CA GLU A 282 21.24 6.93 4.10
C GLU A 282 19.84 7.01 3.45
N CYS A 283 19.54 6.06 2.57
CA CYS A 283 18.24 5.84 1.98
C CYS A 283 17.88 4.35 2.13
N PRO A 284 17.13 3.97 3.18
CA PRO A 284 16.87 2.57 3.51
C PRO A 284 15.92 1.94 2.49
N SER A 285 16.50 1.24 1.51
CA SER A 285 15.79 0.46 0.50
C SER A 285 16.66 -0.70 0.02
N HIS A 286 16.10 -1.58 -0.81
CA HIS A 286 16.79 -2.75 -1.35
C HIS A 286 16.81 -2.68 -2.88
N MET A 287 17.91 -3.13 -3.50
CA MET A 287 18.04 -3.17 -4.97
C MET A 287 16.94 -3.99 -5.63
N GLN A 288 16.55 -5.11 -5.03
CA GLN A 288 15.44 -5.93 -5.51
C GLN A 288 14.12 -5.15 -5.55
N ASN A 289 13.82 -4.36 -4.51
CA ASN A 289 12.61 -3.54 -4.47
C ASN A 289 12.63 -2.46 -5.55
N ILE A 290 13.77 -1.78 -5.75
CA ILE A 290 13.90 -0.77 -6.82
C ILE A 290 13.67 -1.40 -8.20
N VAL A 291 14.24 -2.58 -8.46
CA VAL A 291 14.07 -3.29 -9.74
C VAL A 291 12.60 -3.67 -9.94
N TRP A 292 11.96 -4.30 -8.96
CA TRP A 292 10.55 -4.68 -9.06
C TRP A 292 9.60 -3.50 -9.19
N SER A 293 9.84 -2.43 -8.41
CA SER A 293 9.10 -1.17 -8.48
C SER A 293 9.25 -0.52 -9.86
N SER A 294 10.48 -0.43 -10.37
CA SER A 294 10.76 0.19 -11.66
C SER A 294 10.13 -0.59 -12.82
N LEU A 295 10.23 -1.92 -12.81
CA LEU A 295 9.57 -2.78 -13.79
C LEU A 295 8.05 -2.60 -13.76
N MET A 296 7.47 -2.57 -12.56
CA MET A 296 6.02 -2.36 -12.39
C MET A 296 5.58 -1.01 -12.95
N TYR A 297 6.20 0.10 -12.51
CA TYR A 297 5.84 1.45 -12.96
C TYR A 297 6.08 1.66 -14.47
N LEU A 298 7.17 1.12 -15.02
CA LEU A 298 7.44 1.17 -16.46
C LEU A 298 6.41 0.36 -17.26
N SER A 299 6.03 -0.83 -16.79
CA SER A 299 5.01 -1.64 -17.45
C SER A 299 3.67 -0.91 -17.50
N TYR A 300 3.26 -0.25 -16.41
CA TYR A 300 2.03 0.53 -16.37
C TYR A 300 2.10 1.74 -17.28
N PHE A 301 3.23 2.45 -17.30
CA PHE A 301 3.43 3.58 -18.21
C PHE A 301 3.15 3.17 -19.67
N VAL A 302 3.77 2.10 -20.14
CA VAL A 302 3.57 1.59 -21.51
C VAL A 302 2.11 1.23 -21.77
N LEU A 303 1.48 0.50 -20.85
CA LEU A 303 0.09 0.06 -21.01
C LEU A 303 -0.91 1.24 -20.99
N PHE A 304 -0.69 2.24 -20.15
CA PHE A 304 -1.54 3.45 -20.10
C PHE A 304 -1.36 4.34 -21.33
N VAL A 305 -0.13 4.46 -21.83
CA VAL A 305 0.15 5.17 -23.09
C VAL A 305 -0.53 4.47 -24.25
N GLN A 306 -0.40 3.14 -24.36
CA GLN A 306 -1.10 2.35 -25.37
C GLN A 306 -2.63 2.54 -25.27
N PHE A 307 -3.19 2.45 -24.06
CA PHE A 307 -4.61 2.68 -23.82
C PHE A 307 -5.04 4.09 -24.24
N PHE A 308 -4.22 5.11 -23.97
CA PHE A 308 -4.51 6.49 -24.35
C PHE A 308 -4.57 6.65 -25.88
N PHE A 309 -3.61 6.09 -26.60
CA PHE A 309 -3.61 6.11 -28.06
C PHE A 309 -4.84 5.40 -28.62
N GLU A 310 -5.16 4.20 -28.16
CA GLU A 310 -6.33 3.44 -28.64
C GLU A 310 -7.67 4.13 -28.33
N ALA A 311 -7.82 4.70 -27.12
CA ALA A 311 -9.09 5.26 -26.67
C ALA A 311 -9.37 6.68 -27.20
N TYR A 312 -8.33 7.50 -27.38
CA TYR A 312 -8.49 8.93 -27.70
C TYR A 312 -8.07 9.28 -29.12
N ILE A 313 -6.92 8.77 -29.59
CA ILE A 313 -6.32 9.15 -30.88
C ILE A 313 -6.74 8.18 -31.99
N GLY A 314 -6.78 6.87 -31.74
CA GLY A 314 -7.18 5.87 -32.72
C GLY A 314 -8.61 6.05 -33.22
N LYS A 315 -9.51 6.54 -32.36
CA LYS A 315 -10.91 6.83 -32.73
C LYS A 315 -11.10 8.13 -33.51
N SER A 316 -10.24 9.15 -33.33
CA SER A 316 -10.36 10.38 -34.13
C SER A 316 -10.00 10.13 -35.59
N ASN A 317 -9.05 9.23 -35.85
CA ASN A 317 -8.65 8.87 -37.20
C ASN A 317 -9.73 8.08 -37.98
N LEU A 318 -10.58 7.31 -37.29
CA LEU A 318 -11.71 6.61 -37.91
C LEU A 318 -12.88 7.57 -38.23
N SER A 319 -13.14 8.57 -37.39
CA SER A 319 -14.16 9.59 -37.67
C SER A 319 -13.73 10.49 -38.83
N ALA A 320 -12.48 10.97 -38.83
CA ALA A 320 -11.94 11.79 -39.91
C ALA A 320 -11.92 11.06 -41.27
N LYS A 321 -11.62 9.75 -41.27
CA LYS A 321 -11.65 8.93 -42.49
C LYS A 321 -13.07 8.63 -42.99
N THR A 322 -14.07 8.70 -42.13
CA THR A 322 -15.49 8.52 -42.51
C THR A 322 -16.07 9.80 -43.09
N ASP A 323 -15.66 10.96 -42.59
CA ASP A 323 -16.09 12.27 -43.12
C ASP A 323 -15.49 12.55 -44.50
N VAL A 324 -14.21 12.19 -44.75
CA VAL A 324 -13.57 12.32 -46.08
C VAL A 324 -14.23 11.40 -47.12
N LYS A 325 -14.67 10.21 -46.73
CA LYS A 325 -15.32 9.25 -47.64
C LYS A 325 -16.80 9.54 -47.91
N LYS A 326 -17.37 10.55 -47.24
CA LYS A 326 -18.75 11.02 -47.45
C LYS A 326 -18.80 12.33 -48.25
N SER A 327 -17.63 12.92 -48.52
CA SER A 327 -17.45 14.13 -49.34
C SER A 327 -16.89 13.86 -50.74
N GLU A 328 -16.57 12.60 -51.05
CA GLU A 328 -16.41 12.05 -52.42
C GLU A 328 -17.68 11.28 -52.78
#